data_AF-A0A4Q4CLT0-F1
#
_entry.id   AF-A0A4Q4CLT0-F1
#
_cell.length_a   1.000
_cell.length_b   1.000
_cell.length_c   1.000
_cell.angle_alpha   90.00
_cell.angle_beta   90.00
_cell.angle_gamma   90.00
#
_symmetry.space_group_name_H-M   'P 1'
#
loop_
_entity.id
_entity.type
_entity.pdbx_description
1 polymer ?
#
loop_
_entity_poly.entity_id
_entity_poly.type
_entity_poly.pdbx_seq_one_letter_code
_entity_poly.pdbx_strand_id
1 'polypeptide(L)'
;FSLVSREVIADSVETVMMAERLDGSVLLAGCDKSLPGMLMAAARLDLSSVFLYAGSTLPGNVDGKDVTIIDTFEAVGACMKGLITRDEVDRIERAICPGEGACGGMYTANTMASAAEALGMSLPGSAAPPAPDQRRDDYAKKSGEAVVELLRRGITARDIMTLEAFENAITVVMALGGSTNAVLHLLAIAREAGVPLTLDDFNRVGDKVPHLGDLKPFGRYVMNDVDKVGGIPVIMKALLDAGLMHGDVMTVTGKTMAENLAHIELGLDGDIIRPLDAPIHKTGGITILHGSLAPEGAVVKSAGFDESVFSGTARVFDGERAAMDALEDGTIVARDVVVIRYEGPKGGPG
;
A
#
# COMPACT_ATOMS: atom_id res chain seq x y z
N PHE A 1 4.30 -1.55 18.79
CA PHE A 1 5.67 -1.65 18.22
C PHE A 1 5.74 -1.85 16.71
N SER A 2 4.63 -1.99 15.97
CA SER A 2 4.70 -2.11 14.51
C SER A 2 5.18 -0.80 13.86
N LEU A 3 4.45 0.30 14.04
CA LEU A 3 4.74 1.55 13.32
C LEU A 3 6.12 2.13 13.62
N VAL A 4 6.54 2.19 14.88
CA VAL A 4 7.90 2.64 15.26
C VAL A 4 9.04 1.88 14.55
N SER A 5 8.84 0.63 14.12
CA SER A 5 9.88 -0.09 13.35
C SER A 5 10.21 0.60 12.02
N ARG A 6 9.29 1.39 11.46
CA ARG A 6 9.53 2.25 10.28
C ARG A 6 10.67 3.23 10.55
N GLU A 7 10.62 3.92 11.70
CA GLU A 7 11.62 4.91 12.10
C GLU A 7 12.97 4.24 12.38
N VAL A 8 12.94 3.11 13.11
CA VAL A 8 14.16 2.34 13.42
C VAL A 8 14.85 1.86 12.15
N ILE A 9 14.08 1.42 11.15
CA ILE A 9 14.64 1.01 9.85
C ILE A 9 15.25 2.20 9.12
N ALA A 10 14.55 3.34 9.08
CA ALA A 10 15.06 4.54 8.43
C ALA A 10 16.40 4.98 9.04
N ASP A 11 16.46 5.07 10.37
CA ASP A 11 17.67 5.47 11.11
C ASP A 11 18.80 4.45 10.97
N SER A 12 18.47 3.14 10.92
CA SER A 12 19.48 2.08 10.75
C SER A 12 20.15 2.17 9.38
N VAL A 13 19.38 2.39 8.32
CA VAL A 13 19.91 2.52 6.96
C VAL A 13 20.74 3.80 6.82
N GLU A 14 20.23 4.93 7.34
CA GLU A 14 20.97 6.19 7.35
C GLU A 14 22.32 6.05 8.05
N THR A 15 22.34 5.45 9.24
CA THR A 15 23.54 5.27 10.06
C THR A 15 24.63 4.53 9.29
N VAL A 16 24.30 3.40 8.66
CA VAL A 16 25.27 2.58 7.92
C VAL A 16 25.75 3.30 6.67
N MET A 17 24.84 3.87 5.87
CA MET A 17 25.20 4.56 4.63
C MET A 17 26.13 5.75 4.90
N MET A 18 25.85 6.54 5.93
CA MET A 18 26.65 7.70 6.29
C MET A 18 28.02 7.35 6.89
N ALA A 19 28.08 6.30 7.72
CA ALA A 19 29.32 5.85 8.35
C ALA A 19 30.28 5.21 7.33
N GLU A 20 29.77 4.31 6.50
CA GLU A 20 30.58 3.50 5.57
C GLU A 20 30.87 4.20 4.24
N ARG A 21 30.31 5.40 4.03
CA ARG A 21 30.54 6.23 2.83
C ARG A 21 30.19 5.50 1.53
N LEU A 22 29.10 4.72 1.54
CA LEU A 22 28.61 4.03 0.35
C LEU A 22 28.00 5.05 -0.63
N ASP A 23 28.28 4.88 -1.92
CA ASP A 23 27.88 5.86 -2.95
C ASP A 23 26.38 5.77 -3.31
N GLY A 24 25.76 4.60 -3.14
CA GLY A 24 24.36 4.35 -3.48
C GLY A 24 23.85 3.03 -2.86
N SER A 25 22.56 2.77 -2.97
CA SER A 25 21.89 1.66 -2.27
C SER A 25 20.86 0.92 -3.11
N VAL A 26 20.83 -0.41 -3.01
CA VAL A 26 19.63 -1.20 -3.33
C VAL A 26 18.94 -1.53 -2.02
N LEU A 27 17.68 -1.16 -1.89
CA LEU A 27 16.91 -1.25 -0.66
C LEU A 27 15.89 -2.38 -0.76
N LEU A 28 16.12 -3.47 -0.01
CA LEU A 28 15.27 -4.65 -0.04
C LEU A 28 14.32 -4.65 1.17
N ALA A 29 13.01 -4.69 0.92
CA ALA A 29 12.00 -4.78 1.97
C ALA A 29 10.80 -5.62 1.55
N GLY A 30 10.05 -6.15 2.52
CA GLY A 30 8.91 -7.04 2.25
C GLY A 30 7.68 -6.77 3.10
N CYS A 31 7.83 -6.57 4.41
CA CYS A 31 6.67 -6.45 5.30
C CYS A 31 6.34 -4.99 5.60
N ASP A 32 5.10 -4.58 5.32
CA ASP A 32 4.43 -3.36 5.76
C ASP A 32 5.32 -2.14 5.99
N LYS A 33 5.93 -2.03 7.19
CA LYS A 33 6.66 -0.85 7.68
C LYS A 33 8.09 -0.76 7.15
N SER A 34 8.65 -1.87 6.67
CA SER A 34 10.01 -1.88 6.10
C SER A 34 10.09 -1.15 4.77
N LEU A 35 9.04 -1.21 3.93
CA LEU A 35 8.98 -0.49 2.66
C LEU A 35 9.11 1.03 2.85
N PRO A 36 8.24 1.70 3.65
CA PRO A 36 8.39 3.13 3.88
C PRO A 36 9.63 3.48 4.70
N GLY A 37 10.11 2.63 5.60
CA GLY A 37 11.37 2.87 6.32
C GLY A 37 12.56 2.97 5.38
N MET A 38 12.65 2.06 4.39
CA MET A 38 13.66 2.12 3.33
C MET A 38 13.52 3.37 2.46
N LEU A 39 12.30 3.70 2.01
CA LEU A 39 12.06 4.88 1.17
C LEU A 39 12.33 6.20 1.92
N MET A 40 12.03 6.27 3.21
CA MET A 40 12.40 7.40 4.07
C MET A 40 13.92 7.57 4.14
N ALA A 41 14.68 6.47 4.30
CA ALA A 41 16.13 6.52 4.30
C ALA A 41 16.70 7.00 2.95
N ALA A 42 16.19 6.50 1.83
CA ALA A 42 16.58 6.97 0.49
C ALA A 42 16.37 8.48 0.34
N ALA A 43 15.19 8.96 0.72
CA ALA A 43 14.81 10.37 0.64
C ALA A 43 15.69 11.27 1.53
N ARG A 44 16.04 10.79 2.73
CA ARG A 44 16.88 11.52 3.71
C ARG A 44 18.33 11.61 3.25
N LEU A 45 18.89 10.50 2.75
CA LEU A 45 20.28 10.41 2.31
C LEU A 45 20.54 11.15 1.00
N ASP A 46 19.54 11.20 0.12
CA ASP A 46 19.64 11.81 -1.21
C ASP A 46 20.83 11.30 -2.04
N LEU A 47 21.02 9.97 -1.99
CA LEU A 47 21.97 9.23 -2.83
C LEU A 47 21.21 8.49 -3.94
N SER A 48 21.95 7.91 -4.89
CA SER A 48 21.33 7.01 -5.88
C SER A 48 20.80 5.76 -5.19
N SER A 49 19.48 5.57 -5.22
CA SER A 49 18.80 4.48 -4.53
C SER A 49 17.77 3.80 -5.42
N VAL A 50 17.69 2.47 -5.35
CA VAL A 50 16.66 1.66 -6.00
C VAL A 50 15.96 0.80 -4.95
N PHE A 51 14.63 0.87 -4.89
CA PHE A 51 13.82 0.05 -4.00
C PHE A 51 13.40 -1.25 -4.68
N LEU A 52 13.56 -2.38 -3.99
CA LEU A 52 13.12 -3.69 -4.44
C LEU A 52 12.23 -4.36 -3.38
N TYR A 53 11.00 -4.65 -3.79
CA TYR A 53 10.05 -5.39 -2.99
C TYR A 53 10.36 -6.90 -2.97
N ALA A 54 10.15 -7.54 -1.81
CA ALA A 54 10.28 -8.98 -1.64
C ALA A 54 9.27 -9.79 -2.46
N GLY A 55 8.09 -9.21 -2.74
CA GLY A 55 7.00 -9.89 -3.44
C GLY A 55 5.88 -10.37 -2.51
N SER A 56 4.70 -10.52 -3.09
CA SER A 56 3.52 -11.05 -2.39
C SER A 56 3.65 -12.56 -2.17
N THR A 57 3.10 -13.08 -1.08
CA THR A 57 2.89 -14.53 -0.93
C THR A 57 1.84 -15.02 -1.94
N LEU A 58 1.92 -16.30 -2.30
CA LEU A 58 0.86 -16.98 -3.07
C LEU A 58 -0.36 -17.19 -2.17
N PRO A 59 -1.59 -17.15 -2.72
CA PRO A 59 -2.78 -17.48 -1.93
C PRO A 59 -2.73 -18.94 -1.45
N GLY A 60 -3.18 -19.16 -0.21
CA GLY A 60 -3.45 -20.48 0.31
C GLY A 60 -4.72 -21.07 -0.32
N ASN A 61 -4.93 -22.39 -0.21
CA ASN A 61 -6.14 -23.02 -0.73
C ASN A 61 -6.74 -24.01 0.28
N VAL A 62 -8.04 -23.89 0.53
CA VAL A 62 -8.83 -24.84 1.33
C VAL A 62 -10.07 -25.22 0.53
N ASP A 63 -10.22 -26.52 0.24
CA ASP A 63 -11.39 -27.07 -0.46
C ASP A 63 -11.70 -26.35 -1.80
N GLY A 64 -10.65 -25.92 -2.53
CA GLY A 64 -10.78 -25.21 -3.80
C GLY A 64 -11.07 -23.72 -3.67
N LYS A 65 -11.06 -23.15 -2.46
CA LYS A 65 -11.22 -21.72 -2.21
C LYS A 65 -9.91 -21.10 -1.76
N ASP A 66 -9.58 -19.96 -2.34
CA ASP A 66 -8.39 -19.22 -1.96
C ASP A 66 -8.59 -18.53 -0.61
N VAL A 67 -7.61 -18.71 0.28
CA VAL A 67 -7.60 -18.16 1.64
C VAL A 67 -6.32 -17.38 1.91
N THR A 68 -6.46 -16.36 2.74
CA THR A 68 -5.43 -15.39 3.12
C THR A 68 -5.58 -15.04 4.60
N ILE A 69 -4.69 -14.19 5.11
CA ILE A 69 -4.68 -13.82 6.53
C ILE A 69 -6.01 -13.25 7.07
N ILE A 70 -6.81 -12.55 6.24
CA ILE A 70 -8.11 -12.01 6.69
C ILE A 70 -9.12 -13.12 6.95
N ASP A 71 -9.07 -14.20 6.17
CA ASP A 71 -9.97 -15.33 6.27
C ASP A 71 -9.79 -16.05 7.63
N THR A 72 -8.59 -15.99 8.24
CA THR A 72 -8.37 -16.50 9.60
C THR A 72 -9.07 -15.66 10.66
N PHE A 73 -9.05 -14.32 10.55
CA PHE A 73 -9.77 -13.46 11.50
C PHE A 73 -11.28 -13.65 11.40
N GLU A 74 -11.80 -13.77 10.18
CA GLU A 74 -13.21 -14.08 9.93
C GLU A 74 -13.57 -15.48 10.44
N ALA A 75 -12.71 -16.48 10.23
CA ALA A 75 -12.91 -17.84 10.71
C ALA A 75 -12.99 -17.90 12.24
N VAL A 76 -12.11 -17.20 12.96
CA VAL A 76 -12.18 -17.12 14.43
C VAL A 76 -13.51 -16.51 14.88
N GLY A 77 -13.93 -15.40 14.27
CA GLY A 77 -15.22 -14.77 14.56
C GLY A 77 -16.42 -15.68 14.26
N ALA A 78 -16.40 -16.40 13.14
CA ALA A 78 -17.41 -17.37 12.76
C ALA A 78 -17.47 -18.57 13.73
N CYS A 79 -16.31 -19.06 14.19
CA CYS A 79 -16.21 -20.14 15.16
C CYS A 79 -16.78 -19.73 16.53
N MET A 80 -16.50 -18.51 16.99
CA MET A 80 -17.07 -17.97 18.23
C MET A 80 -18.60 -17.86 18.18
N LYS A 81 -19.16 -17.62 16.99
CA LYS A 81 -20.61 -17.60 16.74
C LYS A 81 -21.21 -18.99 16.47
N GLY A 82 -20.41 -20.06 16.50
CA GLY A 82 -20.85 -21.43 16.21
C GLY A 82 -21.22 -21.69 14.74
N LEU A 83 -20.76 -20.84 13.81
CA LEU A 83 -21.02 -20.98 12.37
C LEU A 83 -20.07 -21.96 11.68
N ILE A 84 -18.88 -22.13 12.23
CA ILE A 84 -17.88 -23.13 11.81
C ILE A 84 -17.28 -23.81 13.04
N THR A 85 -16.67 -24.97 12.82
CA THR A 85 -15.97 -25.76 13.84
C THR A 85 -14.54 -25.29 14.06
N ARG A 86 -13.94 -25.70 15.19
CA ARG A 86 -12.51 -25.45 15.45
C ARG A 86 -11.61 -26.13 14.42
N ASP A 87 -11.97 -27.33 13.98
CA ASP A 87 -11.22 -28.05 12.95
C ASP A 87 -11.23 -27.29 11.60
N GLU A 88 -12.33 -26.59 11.27
CA GLU A 88 -12.39 -25.72 10.09
C GLU A 88 -11.46 -24.51 10.21
N VAL A 89 -11.37 -23.89 11.40
CA VAL A 89 -10.40 -22.81 11.67
C VAL A 89 -8.98 -23.34 11.49
N ASP A 90 -8.66 -24.49 12.08
CA ASP A 90 -7.33 -25.08 12.02
C ASP A 90 -6.93 -25.46 10.57
N ARG A 91 -7.89 -25.87 9.72
CA ARG A 91 -7.65 -26.09 8.28
C ARG A 91 -7.28 -24.79 7.55
N ILE A 92 -7.97 -23.70 7.86
CA ILE A 92 -7.68 -22.37 7.29
C ILE A 92 -6.30 -21.89 7.76
N GLU A 93 -6.02 -21.95 9.06
CA GLU A 93 -4.73 -21.56 9.65
C GLU A 93 -3.54 -22.22 8.94
N ARG A 94 -3.65 -23.53 8.66
CA ARG A 94 -2.58 -24.32 8.02
C ARG A 94 -2.39 -24.00 6.53
N ALA A 95 -3.33 -23.30 5.90
CA ALA A 95 -3.32 -23.04 4.47
C ALA A 95 -2.97 -21.59 4.10
N ILE A 96 -3.30 -20.60 4.93
CA ILE A 96 -3.23 -19.16 4.57
C ILE A 96 -1.84 -18.62 4.21
N CYS A 97 -0.76 -19.30 4.61
CA CYS A 97 0.63 -18.89 4.35
C CYS A 97 1.42 -20.07 3.74
N PRO A 98 1.26 -20.36 2.45
CA PRO A 98 1.87 -21.54 1.81
C PRO A 98 3.40 -21.43 1.66
N GLY A 99 3.98 -20.24 1.81
CA GLY A 99 5.41 -20.00 1.65
C GLY A 99 5.81 -18.56 1.93
N GLU A 100 6.95 -18.14 1.37
CA GLU A 100 7.50 -16.80 1.52
C GLU A 100 6.64 -15.70 0.87
N GLY A 101 6.86 -14.46 1.29
CA GLY A 101 6.23 -13.25 0.74
C GLY A 101 5.35 -12.49 1.74
N ALA A 102 4.95 -11.27 1.37
CA ALA A 102 4.07 -10.44 2.19
C ALA A 102 2.59 -10.84 2.04
N CYS A 103 1.71 -10.20 2.82
CA CYS A 103 0.27 -10.46 2.77
C CYS A 103 -0.31 -10.23 1.36
N GLY A 104 -1.10 -11.18 0.85
CA GLY A 104 -1.49 -11.23 -0.56
C GLY A 104 -2.50 -10.18 -1.05
N GLY A 105 -3.34 -9.67 -0.15
CA GLY A 105 -4.31 -8.62 -0.50
C GLY A 105 -3.65 -7.24 -0.70
N MET A 106 -4.45 -6.25 -1.08
CA MET A 106 -4.05 -4.85 -1.18
C MET A 106 -3.97 -4.17 0.21
N TYR A 107 -3.17 -4.78 1.10
CA TYR A 107 -2.79 -4.24 2.40
C TYR A 107 -1.58 -3.30 2.28
N THR A 108 -1.00 -2.87 3.40
CA THR A 108 0.10 -1.89 3.38
C THR A 108 1.28 -2.33 2.53
N ALA A 109 1.75 -3.58 2.64
CA ALA A 109 2.89 -4.07 1.86
C ALA A 109 2.69 -3.91 0.34
N ASN A 110 1.62 -4.49 -0.21
CA ASN A 110 1.33 -4.40 -1.64
C ASN A 110 0.97 -2.96 -2.07
N THR A 111 0.26 -2.20 -1.22
CA THR A 111 -0.04 -0.78 -1.49
C THR A 111 1.24 0.03 -1.62
N MET A 112 2.18 -0.12 -0.68
CA MET A 112 3.44 0.63 -0.69
C MET A 112 4.41 0.13 -1.78
N ALA A 113 4.36 -1.15 -2.15
CA ALA A 113 5.11 -1.67 -3.29
C ALA A 113 4.62 -1.05 -4.62
N SER A 114 3.30 -1.02 -4.83
CA SER A 114 2.70 -0.35 -6.00
C SER A 114 2.96 1.16 -5.99
N ALA A 115 2.89 1.80 -4.82
CA ALA A 115 3.23 3.21 -4.68
C ALA A 115 4.72 3.49 -4.98
N ALA A 116 5.63 2.59 -4.61
CA ALA A 116 7.05 2.76 -4.91
C ALA A 116 7.37 2.66 -6.41
N GLU A 117 6.67 1.78 -7.14
CA GLU A 117 6.72 1.77 -8.61
C GLU A 117 6.21 3.08 -9.20
N ALA A 118 5.05 3.57 -8.73
CA ALA A 118 4.43 4.80 -9.23
C ALA A 118 5.22 6.07 -8.89
N LEU A 119 5.91 6.08 -7.75
CA LEU A 119 6.88 7.11 -7.35
C LEU A 119 8.13 7.08 -8.23
N GLY A 120 8.34 6.01 -9.00
CA GLY A 120 9.53 5.82 -9.84
C GLY A 120 10.74 5.27 -9.09
N MET A 121 10.58 4.83 -7.83
CA MET A 121 11.67 4.33 -6.98
C MET A 121 11.93 2.83 -7.12
N SER A 122 11.06 2.12 -7.84
CA SER A 122 11.22 0.71 -8.19
C SER A 122 11.16 0.51 -9.69
N LEU A 123 11.81 -0.56 -10.17
CA LEU A 123 11.74 -0.92 -11.58
C LEU A 123 10.27 -1.24 -11.97
N PRO A 124 9.79 -0.77 -13.13
CA PRO A 124 8.43 -1.05 -13.59
C PRO A 124 8.14 -2.56 -13.65
N GLY A 125 7.02 -2.96 -13.06
CA GLY A 125 6.54 -4.34 -12.97
C GLY A 125 7.14 -5.13 -11.81
N SER A 126 8.00 -4.54 -10.99
CA SER A 126 8.64 -5.27 -9.90
C SER A 126 7.74 -5.52 -8.69
N ALA A 127 6.64 -4.82 -8.47
CA ALA A 127 5.78 -4.97 -7.29
C ALA A 127 4.87 -6.21 -7.36
N ALA A 128 4.43 -6.61 -8.55
CA ALA A 128 3.39 -7.62 -8.73
C ALA A 128 3.89 -9.09 -8.65
N PRO A 129 5.05 -9.48 -9.22
CA PRO A 129 5.47 -10.87 -9.23
C PRO A 129 5.54 -11.45 -7.81
N PRO A 130 4.96 -12.64 -7.56
CA PRO A 130 4.99 -13.27 -6.24
C PRO A 130 6.42 -13.50 -5.75
N ALA A 131 6.61 -13.53 -4.43
CA ALA A 131 7.91 -13.75 -3.80
C ALA A 131 8.66 -14.99 -4.33
N PRO A 132 8.03 -16.19 -4.46
CA PRO A 132 8.72 -17.38 -4.96
C PRO A 132 8.94 -17.41 -6.48
N ASP A 133 8.54 -16.37 -7.23
CA ASP A 133 8.67 -16.33 -8.69
C ASP A 133 10.08 -15.89 -9.11
N GLN A 134 10.71 -16.64 -10.01
CA GLN A 134 12.09 -16.37 -10.49
C GLN A 134 12.26 -15.02 -11.18
N ARG A 135 11.18 -14.39 -11.66
CA ARG A 135 11.22 -13.02 -12.19
C ARG A 135 11.73 -12.03 -11.13
N ARG A 136 11.56 -12.33 -9.82
CA ARG A 136 12.07 -11.52 -8.71
C ARG A 136 13.60 -11.47 -8.70
N ASP A 137 14.27 -12.59 -8.96
CA ASP A 137 15.73 -12.66 -9.08
C ASP A 137 16.23 -11.77 -10.22
N ASP A 138 15.50 -11.74 -11.34
CA ASP A 138 15.84 -10.89 -12.48
C ASP A 138 15.66 -9.41 -12.15
N TYR A 139 14.59 -9.04 -11.43
CA TYR A 139 14.42 -7.69 -10.91
C TYR A 139 15.50 -7.32 -9.89
N ALA A 140 15.97 -8.27 -9.07
CA ALA A 140 17.06 -8.05 -8.13
C ALA A 140 18.37 -7.70 -8.84
N LYS A 141 18.75 -8.48 -9.87
CA LYS A 141 19.93 -8.20 -10.70
C LYS A 141 19.82 -6.86 -11.41
N LYS A 142 18.67 -6.59 -12.06
CA LYS A 142 18.41 -5.32 -12.75
C LYS A 142 18.41 -4.12 -11.81
N SER A 143 18.02 -4.29 -10.55
CA SER A 143 18.08 -3.21 -9.55
C SER A 143 19.54 -2.83 -9.23
N GLY A 144 20.43 -3.82 -9.19
CA GLY A 144 21.88 -3.60 -9.09
C GLY A 144 22.45 -2.88 -10.31
N GLU A 145 22.02 -3.26 -11.52
CA GLU A 145 22.42 -2.56 -12.75
C GLU A 145 21.92 -1.11 -12.78
N ALA A 146 20.65 -0.90 -12.37
CA ALA A 146 20.00 0.39 -12.35
C ALA A 146 20.68 1.36 -11.38
N VAL A 147 21.00 0.96 -10.14
CA VAL A 147 21.66 1.87 -9.18
C VAL A 147 23.03 2.33 -9.68
N VAL A 148 23.77 1.45 -10.37
CA VAL A 148 25.07 1.83 -10.97
C VAL A 148 24.86 2.82 -12.12
N GLU A 149 23.81 2.69 -12.91
CA GLU A 149 23.51 3.65 -13.96
C GLU A 149 23.05 5.01 -13.41
N LEU A 150 22.26 5.03 -12.33
CA LEU A 150 21.90 6.26 -11.62
C LEU A 150 23.13 6.99 -11.12
N LEU A 151 24.10 6.25 -10.54
CA LEU A 151 25.39 6.81 -10.10
C LEU A 151 26.17 7.44 -11.26
N ARG A 152 26.26 6.76 -12.42
CA ARG A 152 26.95 7.32 -13.61
C ARG A 152 26.32 8.61 -14.11
N ARG A 153 25.00 8.72 -13.96
CA ARG A 153 24.21 9.88 -14.41
C ARG A 153 24.07 10.96 -13.34
N GLY A 154 24.52 10.70 -12.11
CA GLY A 154 24.34 11.61 -10.98
C GLY A 154 22.88 11.82 -10.60
N ILE A 155 22.02 10.82 -10.80
CA ILE A 155 20.59 10.88 -10.42
C ILE A 155 20.44 10.39 -8.99
N THR A 156 19.85 11.20 -8.12
CA THR A 156 19.60 10.87 -6.71
C THR A 156 18.13 10.61 -6.41
N ALA A 157 17.84 10.15 -5.20
CA ALA A 157 16.47 9.88 -4.77
C ALA A 157 15.55 11.12 -4.88
N ARG A 158 16.04 12.34 -4.58
CA ARG A 158 15.20 13.55 -4.65
C ARG A 158 14.97 14.07 -6.07
N ASP A 159 15.79 13.68 -7.04
CA ASP A 159 15.50 13.93 -8.46
C ASP A 159 14.28 13.12 -8.94
N ILE A 160 13.99 12.00 -8.28
CA ILE A 160 12.87 11.09 -8.60
C ILE A 160 11.65 11.43 -7.74
N MET A 161 11.82 11.62 -6.43
CA MET A 161 10.74 11.85 -5.47
C MET A 161 10.23 13.31 -5.49
N THR A 162 9.70 13.76 -6.63
CA THR A 162 9.08 15.09 -6.78
C THR A 162 7.62 15.09 -6.35
N LEU A 163 7.01 16.27 -6.24
CA LEU A 163 5.57 16.38 -5.94
C LEU A 163 4.71 15.59 -6.94
N GLU A 164 5.02 15.68 -8.22
CA GLU A 164 4.36 14.94 -9.30
C GLU A 164 4.51 13.42 -9.14
N ALA A 165 5.67 12.95 -8.66
CA ALA A 165 5.89 11.55 -8.35
C ALA A 165 5.03 11.08 -7.16
N PHE A 166 4.87 11.93 -6.13
CA PHE A 166 3.96 11.65 -5.02
C PHE A 166 2.49 11.66 -5.47
N GLU A 167 2.10 12.57 -6.37
CA GLU A 167 0.76 12.56 -6.96
C GLU A 167 0.51 11.28 -7.77
N ASN A 168 1.50 10.80 -8.55
CA ASN A 168 1.43 9.50 -9.21
C ASN A 168 1.23 8.34 -8.22
N ALA A 169 1.98 8.34 -7.12
CA ALA A 169 1.82 7.34 -6.06
C ALA A 169 0.42 7.39 -5.44
N ILE A 170 -0.12 8.57 -5.15
CA ILE A 170 -1.49 8.74 -4.66
C ILE A 170 -2.51 8.23 -5.69
N THR A 171 -2.36 8.57 -6.96
CA THR A 171 -3.23 8.09 -8.04
C THR A 171 -3.29 6.57 -8.06
N VAL A 172 -2.14 5.88 -8.00
CA VAL A 172 -2.12 4.40 -8.01
C VAL A 172 -2.72 3.81 -6.74
N VAL A 173 -2.45 4.41 -5.57
CA VAL A 173 -3.07 4.00 -4.30
C VAL A 173 -4.60 4.12 -4.37
N MET A 174 -5.12 5.21 -4.93
CA MET A 174 -6.56 5.45 -5.07
C MET A 174 -7.20 4.47 -6.06
N ALA A 175 -6.56 4.24 -7.21
CA ALA A 175 -7.03 3.34 -8.25
C ALA A 175 -7.12 1.88 -7.77
N LEU A 176 -6.19 1.45 -6.93
CA LEU A 176 -6.14 0.09 -6.40
C LEU A 176 -6.97 -0.11 -5.11
N GLY A 177 -7.58 0.95 -4.58
CA GLY A 177 -8.26 0.89 -3.30
C GLY A 177 -7.30 0.53 -2.18
N GLY A 178 -6.12 1.15 -2.17
CA GLY A 178 -5.01 0.86 -1.28
C GLY A 178 -5.32 1.02 0.22
N SER A 179 -4.35 0.63 1.04
CA SER A 179 -4.41 0.82 2.49
C SER A 179 -4.37 2.31 2.86
N THR A 180 -5.18 2.72 3.85
CA THR A 180 -5.12 4.07 4.44
C THR A 180 -3.77 4.39 5.07
N ASN A 181 -2.98 3.37 5.46
CA ASN A 181 -1.61 3.54 5.94
C ASN A 181 -0.70 4.21 4.90
N ALA A 182 -1.02 4.12 3.60
CA ALA A 182 -0.28 4.81 2.56
C ALA A 182 -0.28 6.33 2.76
N VAL A 183 -1.35 6.91 3.34
CA VAL A 183 -1.40 8.34 3.67
C VAL A 183 -0.29 8.70 4.64
N LEU A 184 -0.19 7.96 5.74
CA LEU A 184 0.84 8.16 6.77
C LEU A 184 2.26 7.95 6.22
N HIS A 185 2.42 6.97 5.34
CA HIS A 185 3.72 6.60 4.79
C HIS A 185 4.20 7.58 3.72
N LEU A 186 3.35 7.98 2.77
CA LEU A 186 3.70 8.94 1.73
C LEU A 186 3.98 10.33 2.32
N LEU A 187 3.21 10.77 3.32
CA LEU A 187 3.51 12.02 4.04
C LEU A 187 4.89 11.98 4.74
N ALA A 188 5.25 10.84 5.33
CA ALA A 188 6.54 10.68 5.98
C ALA A 188 7.70 10.68 4.96
N ILE A 189 7.56 9.95 3.85
CA ILE A 189 8.58 9.92 2.78
C ILE A 189 8.72 11.31 2.14
N ALA A 190 7.61 12.00 1.85
CA ALA A 190 7.62 13.35 1.31
C ALA A 190 8.34 14.35 2.23
N ARG A 191 8.13 14.23 3.54
CA ARG A 191 8.84 15.04 4.53
C ARG A 191 10.35 14.82 4.49
N GLU A 192 10.81 13.57 4.40
CA GLU A 192 12.24 13.24 4.28
C GLU A 192 12.84 13.71 2.93
N ALA A 193 12.03 13.73 1.88
CA ALA A 193 12.41 14.25 0.55
C ALA A 193 12.39 15.79 0.47
N GLY A 194 11.81 16.48 1.46
CA GLY A 194 11.61 17.93 1.42
C GLY A 194 10.47 18.38 0.50
N VAL A 195 9.53 17.49 0.16
CA VAL A 195 8.36 17.76 -0.69
C VAL A 195 7.16 18.19 0.15
N PRO A 196 6.49 19.31 -0.18
CA PRO A 196 5.31 19.76 0.55
C PRO A 196 4.08 18.95 0.16
N LEU A 197 3.88 17.81 0.81
CA LEU A 197 2.69 16.98 0.69
C LEU A 197 1.82 17.12 1.95
N THR A 198 0.52 17.31 1.76
CA THR A 198 -0.47 17.50 2.83
C THR A 198 -1.60 16.48 2.74
N LEU A 199 -2.45 16.39 3.77
CA LEU A 199 -3.64 15.55 3.71
C LEU A 199 -4.59 15.98 2.58
N ASP A 200 -4.74 17.29 2.35
CA ASP A 200 -5.67 17.80 1.33
C ASP A 200 -5.27 17.38 -0.10
N ASP A 201 -4.00 17.10 -0.34
CA ASP A 201 -3.52 16.58 -1.62
C ASP A 201 -4.11 15.20 -1.95
N PHE A 202 -4.41 14.38 -0.94
CA PHE A 202 -5.05 13.08 -1.14
C PHE A 202 -6.47 13.22 -1.67
N ASN A 203 -7.25 14.18 -1.18
CA ASN A 203 -8.58 14.46 -1.76
C ASN A 203 -8.43 15.12 -3.14
N ARG A 204 -7.57 16.13 -3.28
CA ARG A 204 -7.35 16.84 -4.55
C ARG A 204 -6.99 15.91 -5.72
N VAL A 205 -6.18 14.88 -5.46
CA VAL A 205 -5.85 13.83 -6.43
C VAL A 205 -6.95 12.77 -6.48
N GLY A 206 -7.33 12.19 -5.34
CA GLY A 206 -8.26 11.07 -5.24
C GLY A 206 -9.67 11.34 -5.76
N ASP A 207 -10.14 12.58 -5.72
CA ASP A 207 -11.45 13.00 -6.26
C ASP A 207 -11.55 12.82 -7.77
N LYS A 208 -10.40 12.77 -8.48
CA LYS A 208 -10.33 12.59 -9.93
C LYS A 208 -10.10 11.15 -10.36
N VAL A 209 -9.71 10.29 -9.42
CA VAL A 209 -9.20 8.95 -9.71
C VAL A 209 -10.25 7.91 -9.34
N PRO A 210 -10.77 7.13 -10.30
CA PRO A 210 -11.74 6.08 -10.00
C PRO A 210 -11.10 4.90 -9.27
N HIS A 211 -11.87 4.18 -8.46
CA HIS A 211 -11.46 2.92 -7.87
C HIS A 211 -11.65 1.77 -8.86
N LEU A 212 -10.54 1.17 -9.32
CA LEU A 212 -10.49 0.17 -10.39
C LEU A 212 -10.22 -1.26 -9.90
N GLY A 213 -9.46 -1.44 -8.82
CA GLY A 213 -9.01 -2.77 -8.38
C GLY A 213 -10.06 -3.54 -7.56
N ASP A 214 -10.51 -4.70 -8.06
CA ASP A 214 -11.37 -5.63 -7.31
C ASP A 214 -10.52 -6.53 -6.39
N LEU A 215 -9.87 -5.90 -5.41
CA LEU A 215 -8.83 -6.53 -4.58
C LEU A 215 -9.21 -6.64 -3.11
N LYS A 216 -8.89 -7.78 -2.49
CA LYS A 216 -8.99 -7.97 -1.04
C LYS A 216 -8.28 -6.81 -0.30
N PRO A 217 -8.81 -6.31 0.82
CA PRO A 217 -9.86 -6.92 1.65
C PRO A 217 -11.31 -6.63 1.23
N PHE A 218 -11.58 -5.77 0.24
CA PHE A 218 -12.96 -5.42 -0.14
C PHE A 218 -13.43 -6.17 -1.38
N GLY A 219 -12.52 -6.37 -2.33
CA GLY A 219 -12.76 -7.12 -3.54
C GLY A 219 -12.40 -8.60 -3.43
N ARG A 220 -12.43 -9.27 -4.58
CA ARG A 220 -12.29 -10.73 -4.70
C ARG A 220 -10.85 -11.20 -4.84
N TYR A 221 -10.01 -10.45 -5.53
CA TYR A 221 -8.71 -10.90 -6.03
C TYR A 221 -7.53 -10.48 -5.14
N VAL A 222 -6.36 -11.07 -5.38
CA VAL A 222 -5.10 -10.76 -4.67
C VAL A 222 -4.03 -10.27 -5.65
N MET A 223 -2.88 -9.79 -5.14
CA MET A 223 -1.78 -9.25 -5.97
C MET A 223 -1.27 -10.27 -7.00
N ASN A 224 -1.29 -11.56 -6.67
CA ASN A 224 -0.93 -12.63 -7.61
C ASN A 224 -1.84 -12.65 -8.86
N ASP A 225 -3.09 -12.22 -8.76
CA ASP A 225 -3.99 -12.12 -9.91
C ASP A 225 -3.70 -10.87 -10.74
N VAL A 226 -3.32 -9.76 -10.08
CA VAL A 226 -2.86 -8.53 -10.76
C VAL A 226 -1.62 -8.81 -11.61
N ASP A 227 -0.67 -9.60 -11.10
CA ASP A 227 0.51 -10.02 -11.86
C ASP A 227 0.14 -10.79 -13.15
N LYS A 228 -0.82 -11.73 -13.07
CA LYS A 228 -1.26 -12.52 -14.23
C LYS A 228 -1.85 -11.68 -15.36
N VAL A 229 -2.38 -10.50 -15.07
CA VAL A 229 -2.95 -9.57 -16.05
C VAL A 229 -2.01 -8.42 -16.44
N GLY A 230 -0.72 -8.55 -16.14
CA GLY A 230 0.33 -7.62 -16.56
C GLY A 230 0.84 -6.66 -15.48
N GLY A 231 0.35 -6.79 -14.25
CA GLY A 231 0.88 -6.09 -13.10
C GLY A 231 0.56 -4.59 -13.05
N ILE A 232 1.26 -3.90 -12.15
CA ILE A 232 1.11 -2.46 -11.92
C ILE A 232 1.35 -1.60 -13.17
N PRO A 233 2.30 -1.92 -14.08
CA PRO A 233 2.53 -1.10 -15.28
C PRO A 233 1.33 -0.96 -16.20
N VAL A 234 0.48 -1.99 -16.33
CA VAL A 234 -0.76 -1.92 -17.13
C VAL A 234 -1.75 -0.92 -16.54
N ILE A 235 -1.88 -0.90 -15.21
CA ILE A 235 -2.71 0.07 -14.49
C ILE A 235 -2.14 1.49 -14.66
N MET A 236 -0.83 1.66 -14.46
CA MET A 236 -0.18 2.97 -14.64
C MET A 236 -0.31 3.50 -16.07
N LYS A 237 -0.19 2.62 -17.08
CA LYS A 237 -0.39 3.00 -18.48
C LYS A 237 -1.81 3.53 -18.72
N ALA A 238 -2.83 2.82 -18.24
CA ALA A 238 -4.22 3.24 -18.38
C ALA A 238 -4.50 4.59 -17.69
N LEU A 239 -3.93 4.82 -16.50
CA LEU A 239 -4.05 6.08 -15.77
C LEU A 239 -3.29 7.22 -16.46
N LEU A 240 -2.11 6.94 -17.02
CA LEU A 240 -1.33 7.90 -17.80
C LEU A 240 -2.08 8.32 -19.08
N ASP A 241 -2.63 7.38 -19.83
CA ASP A 241 -3.40 7.65 -21.05
C ASP A 241 -4.66 8.48 -20.77
N ALA A 242 -5.24 8.32 -19.58
CA ALA A 242 -6.37 9.11 -19.11
C ALA A 242 -5.97 10.51 -18.58
N GLY A 243 -4.68 10.85 -18.58
CA GLY A 243 -4.18 12.13 -18.06
C GLY A 243 -4.25 12.24 -16.53
N LEU A 244 -4.30 11.12 -15.81
CA LEU A 244 -4.36 11.06 -14.34
C LEU A 244 -2.98 10.86 -13.68
N MET A 245 -1.95 10.63 -14.48
CA MET A 245 -0.56 10.53 -14.03
C MET A 245 0.35 11.49 -14.80
N HIS A 246 1.41 11.93 -14.14
CA HIS A 246 2.48 12.73 -14.70
C HIS A 246 3.50 11.83 -15.38
N GLY A 247 3.59 11.94 -16.71
CA GLY A 247 4.47 11.11 -17.54
C GLY A 247 5.95 11.48 -17.46
N ASP A 248 6.27 12.75 -17.22
CA ASP A 248 7.64 13.28 -17.29
C ASP A 248 8.48 13.00 -16.01
N VAL A 249 7.89 12.38 -15.01
CA VAL A 249 8.56 11.98 -13.76
C VAL A 249 9.73 11.04 -14.06
N MET A 250 10.94 11.41 -13.63
CA MET A 250 12.13 10.55 -13.71
C MET A 250 11.94 9.29 -12.85
N THR A 251 12.47 8.15 -13.29
CA THR A 251 12.46 6.91 -12.49
C THR A 251 13.86 6.33 -12.32
N VAL A 252 13.97 5.29 -11.50
CA VAL A 252 15.20 4.52 -11.28
C VAL A 252 15.75 3.84 -12.54
N THR A 253 15.00 3.78 -13.65
CA THR A 253 15.54 3.33 -14.94
C THR A 253 16.38 4.41 -15.64
N GLY A 254 16.39 5.63 -15.11
CA GLY A 254 16.94 6.83 -15.75
C GLY A 254 16.07 7.35 -16.90
N LYS A 255 14.87 6.79 -17.10
CA LYS A 255 13.89 7.25 -18.07
C LYS A 255 12.68 7.82 -17.35
N THR A 256 11.89 8.61 -18.08
CA THR A 256 10.61 9.10 -17.60
C THR A 256 9.60 7.97 -17.43
N MET A 257 8.57 8.18 -16.60
CA MET A 257 7.46 7.25 -16.44
C MET A 257 6.80 6.94 -17.79
N ALA A 258 6.56 7.96 -18.63
CA ALA A 258 5.99 7.79 -19.96
C ALA A 258 6.84 6.90 -20.87
N GLU A 259 8.16 7.12 -20.92
CA GLU A 259 9.06 6.28 -21.71
C GLU A 259 9.08 4.82 -21.23
N ASN A 260 9.02 4.61 -19.92
CA ASN A 260 8.95 3.28 -19.34
C ASN A 260 7.66 2.56 -19.71
N LEU A 261 6.52 3.27 -19.81
CA LEU A 261 5.21 2.68 -20.08
C LEU A 261 4.85 2.64 -21.57
N ALA A 262 5.59 3.33 -22.44
CA ALA A 262 5.25 3.50 -23.86
C ALA A 262 5.08 2.17 -24.64
N HIS A 263 5.78 1.11 -24.22
CA HIS A 263 5.76 -0.20 -24.88
C HIS A 263 4.63 -1.12 -24.39
N ILE A 264 3.82 -0.68 -23.42
CA ILE A 264 2.73 -1.47 -22.87
C ILE A 264 1.49 -1.28 -23.74
N GLU A 265 1.16 -2.33 -24.48
CA GLU A 265 -0.03 -2.39 -25.34
C GLU A 265 -1.21 -3.14 -24.68
N LEU A 266 -0.94 -3.85 -23.58
CA LEU A 266 -1.94 -4.63 -22.87
C LEU A 266 -2.94 -3.69 -22.17
N GLY A 267 -4.23 -3.89 -22.45
CA GLY A 267 -5.32 -3.19 -21.77
C GLY A 267 -5.67 -3.81 -20.42
N LEU A 268 -6.48 -3.08 -19.64
CA LEU A 268 -7.07 -3.59 -18.41
C LEU A 268 -7.94 -4.82 -18.71
N ASP A 269 -7.89 -5.86 -17.88
CA ASP A 269 -8.59 -7.12 -18.11
C ASP A 269 -10.11 -7.01 -17.94
N GLY A 270 -10.56 -6.02 -17.16
CA GLY A 270 -11.96 -5.69 -16.97
C GLY A 270 -12.66 -6.44 -15.84
N ASP A 271 -12.03 -7.44 -15.22
CA ASP A 271 -12.55 -8.17 -14.07
C ASP A 271 -11.75 -7.88 -12.79
N ILE A 272 -10.44 -8.16 -12.80
CA ILE A 272 -9.53 -7.87 -11.68
C ILE A 272 -9.28 -6.38 -11.59
N ILE A 273 -8.94 -5.75 -12.72
CA ILE A 273 -8.84 -4.30 -12.85
C ILE A 273 -9.94 -3.81 -13.80
N ARG A 274 -10.89 -3.06 -13.24
CA ARG A 274 -12.03 -2.50 -13.96
C ARG A 274 -11.59 -1.42 -14.96
N PRO A 275 -12.31 -1.25 -16.08
CA PRO A 275 -12.05 -0.16 -17.01
C PRO A 275 -12.47 1.19 -16.40
N LEU A 276 -11.88 2.29 -16.87
CA LEU A 276 -12.12 3.64 -16.31
C LEU A 276 -13.58 4.11 -16.47
N ASP A 277 -14.31 3.60 -17.46
CA ASP A 277 -15.71 3.94 -17.74
C ASP A 277 -16.72 3.08 -16.95
N ALA A 278 -16.27 1.95 -16.39
CA ALA A 278 -17.07 1.09 -15.51
C ALA A 278 -16.30 0.73 -14.22
N PRO A 279 -15.88 1.73 -13.41
CA PRO A 279 -15.13 1.52 -12.20
C PRO A 279 -16.01 0.97 -11.06
N ILE A 280 -15.39 0.48 -9.99
CA ILE A 280 -16.10 0.03 -8.79
C ILE A 280 -16.74 1.23 -8.08
N HIS A 281 -15.96 2.29 -7.89
CA HIS A 281 -16.43 3.58 -7.38
C HIS A 281 -15.87 4.71 -8.24
N LYS A 282 -16.66 5.79 -8.37
CA LYS A 282 -16.29 6.96 -9.21
C LYS A 282 -15.12 7.76 -8.65
N THR A 283 -14.89 7.68 -7.35
CA THR A 283 -13.80 8.36 -6.64
C THR A 283 -12.94 7.34 -5.92
N GLY A 284 -11.71 7.74 -5.58
CA GLY A 284 -10.70 6.86 -5.00
C GLY A 284 -11.14 6.22 -3.68
N GLY A 285 -10.45 5.14 -3.30
CA GLY A 285 -10.83 4.34 -2.14
C GLY A 285 -10.57 4.97 -0.77
N ILE A 286 -10.01 6.18 -0.70
CA ILE A 286 -9.64 6.87 0.55
C ILE A 286 -10.25 8.28 0.55
N THR A 287 -10.76 8.72 1.68
CA THR A 287 -11.30 10.07 1.88
C THR A 287 -10.72 10.70 3.14
N ILE A 288 -10.27 11.96 3.00
CA ILE A 288 -9.86 12.80 4.14
C ILE A 288 -11.09 13.56 4.66
N LEU A 289 -11.35 13.42 5.96
CA LEU A 289 -12.44 14.06 6.66
C LEU A 289 -11.91 15.17 7.56
N HIS A 290 -12.66 16.26 7.65
CA HIS A 290 -12.40 17.37 8.56
C HIS A 290 -13.67 17.71 9.34
N GLY A 291 -13.50 18.24 10.54
CA GLY A 291 -14.63 18.70 11.35
C GLY A 291 -14.24 18.99 12.79
N SER A 292 -15.23 19.31 13.62
CA SER A 292 -15.00 19.64 15.03
C SER A 292 -14.37 18.48 15.83
N LEU A 293 -14.57 17.23 15.42
CA LEU A 293 -13.96 16.05 16.06
C LEU A 293 -12.53 15.76 15.55
N ALA A 294 -12.23 16.13 14.30
CA ALA A 294 -10.95 15.89 13.65
C ALA A 294 -10.46 17.18 12.97
N PRO A 295 -10.04 18.20 13.75
CA PRO A 295 -9.68 19.51 13.21
C PRO A 295 -8.38 19.49 12.38
N GLU A 296 -7.49 18.53 12.62
CA GLU A 296 -6.26 18.31 11.85
C GLU A 296 -6.42 17.21 10.78
N GLY A 297 -7.66 16.75 10.55
CA GLY A 297 -7.98 15.72 9.58
C GLY A 297 -8.09 14.30 10.16
N ALA A 298 -8.85 13.46 9.47
CA ALA A 298 -8.97 12.03 9.69
C ALA A 298 -9.04 11.31 8.34
N VAL A 299 -8.68 10.02 8.32
CA VAL A 299 -8.66 9.21 7.10
C VAL A 299 -9.69 8.10 7.24
N VAL A 300 -10.56 7.95 6.26
CA VAL A 300 -11.46 6.81 6.14
C VAL A 300 -11.25 6.12 4.79
N LYS A 301 -11.35 4.80 4.78
CA LYS A 301 -11.42 4.04 3.53
C LYS A 301 -12.87 4.07 3.05
N SER A 302 -13.13 4.75 1.93
CA SER A 302 -14.45 4.86 1.31
C SER A 302 -14.75 3.71 0.35
N ALA A 303 -13.72 2.99 -0.10
CA ALA A 303 -13.91 1.77 -0.89
C ALA A 303 -14.73 0.73 -0.09
N GLY A 304 -15.83 0.25 -0.66
CA GLY A 304 -16.70 -0.77 -0.07
C GLY A 304 -17.84 -0.24 0.82
N PHE A 305 -18.08 1.07 0.87
CA PHE A 305 -19.23 1.66 1.56
C PHE A 305 -20.23 2.29 0.58
N ASP A 306 -21.50 1.87 0.66
CA ASP A 306 -22.59 2.47 -0.11
C ASP A 306 -23.21 3.69 0.60
N GLU A 307 -23.12 3.73 1.94
CA GLU A 307 -23.64 4.84 2.75
C GLU A 307 -22.62 5.98 2.86
N SER A 308 -23.04 7.18 2.45
CA SER A 308 -22.21 8.40 2.51
C SER A 308 -22.42 9.23 3.77
N VAL A 309 -23.44 8.92 4.57
CA VAL A 309 -23.81 9.70 5.78
C VAL A 309 -24.20 8.75 6.90
N PHE A 310 -23.53 8.88 8.05
CA PHE A 310 -23.84 8.15 9.27
C PHE A 310 -24.08 9.11 10.44
N SER A 311 -25.08 8.81 11.26
CA SER A 311 -25.35 9.53 12.51
C SER A 311 -25.83 8.56 13.58
N GLY A 312 -25.23 8.67 14.77
CA GLY A 312 -25.48 7.80 15.91
C GLY A 312 -25.02 8.43 17.22
N THR A 313 -25.33 7.76 18.33
CA THR A 313 -24.92 8.21 19.67
C THR A 313 -23.51 7.71 19.97
N ALA A 314 -22.65 8.58 20.49
CA ALA A 314 -21.28 8.20 20.82
C ALA A 314 -21.21 7.22 22.00
N ARG A 315 -20.48 6.12 21.82
CA ARG A 315 -20.03 5.20 22.88
C ARG A 315 -18.52 5.34 22.97
N VAL A 316 -18.02 5.92 24.06
CA VAL A 316 -16.61 6.32 24.17
C VAL A 316 -15.85 5.36 25.07
N PHE A 317 -14.70 4.89 24.59
CA PHE A 317 -13.85 3.92 25.26
C PHE A 317 -12.40 4.39 25.28
N ASP A 318 -11.73 4.15 26.41
CA ASP A 318 -10.31 4.42 26.60
C ASP A 318 -9.54 3.13 26.31
N GLY A 319 -9.02 3.01 25.09
CA GLY A 319 -8.32 1.82 24.60
C GLY A 319 -9.22 0.71 24.03
N GLU A 320 -8.64 -0.12 23.17
CA GLU A 320 -9.32 -1.20 22.44
C GLU A 320 -9.98 -2.22 23.38
N ARG A 321 -9.31 -2.61 24.47
CA ARG A 321 -9.82 -3.67 25.36
C ARG A 321 -11.20 -3.33 25.93
N ALA A 322 -11.41 -2.07 26.34
CA ALA A 322 -12.69 -1.62 26.90
C ALA A 322 -13.82 -1.67 25.85
N ALA A 323 -13.52 -1.37 24.59
CA ALA A 323 -14.49 -1.48 23.50
C ALA A 323 -14.82 -2.96 23.19
N MET A 324 -13.82 -3.85 23.25
CA MET A 324 -14.02 -5.28 23.06
C MET A 324 -14.87 -5.91 24.18
N ASP A 325 -14.60 -5.56 25.45
CA ASP A 325 -15.41 -6.02 26.59
C ASP A 325 -16.88 -5.58 26.44
N ALA A 326 -17.10 -4.32 26.02
CA ALA A 326 -18.43 -3.76 25.77
C ALA A 326 -19.13 -4.35 24.51
N LEU A 327 -18.37 -4.93 23.58
CA LEU A 327 -18.92 -5.67 22.45
C LEU A 327 -19.35 -7.08 22.88
N GLU A 328 -18.52 -7.74 23.69
CA GLU A 328 -18.76 -9.10 24.21
C GLU A 328 -19.97 -9.14 25.16
N ASP A 329 -20.16 -8.11 26.00
CA ASP A 329 -21.27 -8.03 26.96
C ASP A 329 -22.58 -7.45 26.36
N GLY A 330 -22.56 -7.02 25.10
CA GLY A 330 -23.71 -6.48 24.38
C GLY A 330 -24.04 -5.01 24.68
N THR A 331 -23.15 -4.27 25.34
CA THR A 331 -23.30 -2.81 25.58
C THR A 331 -23.27 -2.00 24.28
N ILE A 332 -22.43 -2.40 23.32
CA ILE A 332 -22.40 -1.82 21.97
C ILE A 332 -23.58 -2.37 21.16
N VAL A 333 -24.41 -1.47 20.63
CA VAL A 333 -25.58 -1.83 19.82
C VAL A 333 -25.56 -1.19 18.44
N ALA A 334 -26.43 -1.68 17.55
CA ALA A 334 -26.56 -1.12 16.21
C ALA A 334 -26.84 0.38 16.25
N ARG A 335 -26.18 1.14 15.36
CA ARG A 335 -26.20 2.61 15.25
C ARG A 335 -25.45 3.39 16.32
N ASP A 336 -24.70 2.73 17.20
CA ASP A 336 -23.73 3.43 18.05
C ASP A 336 -22.55 3.94 17.21
N VAL A 337 -22.06 5.15 17.52
CA VAL A 337 -20.76 5.66 17.05
C VAL A 337 -19.72 5.26 18.07
N VAL A 338 -19.03 4.15 17.83
CA VAL A 338 -17.98 3.65 18.74
C VAL A 338 -16.73 4.51 18.59
N VAL A 339 -16.32 5.17 19.66
CA VAL A 339 -15.14 6.05 19.72
C VAL A 339 -14.10 5.39 20.62
N ILE A 340 -13.02 4.88 20.03
CA ILE A 340 -11.88 4.33 20.77
C ILE A 340 -10.78 5.40 20.77
N ARG A 341 -10.46 5.94 21.94
CA ARG A 341 -9.43 6.99 22.09
C ARG A 341 -8.23 6.48 22.89
N TYR A 342 -7.18 7.29 22.88
CA TYR A 342 -5.86 6.96 23.42
C TYR A 342 -5.11 5.86 22.67
N GLU A 343 -5.43 5.62 21.39
CA GLU A 343 -4.72 4.67 20.51
C GLU A 343 -3.84 5.37 19.45
N GLY A 344 -3.65 6.68 19.57
CA GLY A 344 -2.76 7.44 18.68
C GLY A 344 -1.28 7.24 19.01
N PRO A 345 -0.35 7.83 18.23
CA PRO A 345 1.09 7.55 18.32
C PRO A 345 1.69 7.65 19.74
N LYS A 346 1.22 8.63 20.52
CA LYS A 346 1.66 8.84 21.91
C LYS A 346 0.80 8.11 22.95
N GLY A 347 -0.48 7.94 22.67
CA GLY A 347 -1.45 7.42 23.63
C GLY A 347 -1.39 5.90 23.77
N GLY A 348 -1.25 5.20 22.64
CA GLY A 348 -1.35 3.74 22.56
C GLY A 348 -0.32 3.02 23.43
N PRO A 349 1.00 3.20 23.24
CA PRO A 349 1.77 3.91 22.19
C PRO A 349 1.98 3.09 20.89
N GLY A 350 2.43 3.71 19.79
CA GLY A 350 2.84 2.93 18.60
C GLY A 350 3.29 3.68 17.36
#